data_AF-A0A553E3A4-F1
#
_entry.id   AF-A0A553E3A4-F1
#
_cell.length_a   1.000
_cell.length_b   1.000
_cell.length_c   1.000
_cell.angle_alpha   90.00
_cell.angle_beta   90.00
_cell.angle_gamma   90.00
#
_symmetry.space_group_name_H-M   'P 1'
#
loop_
_entity.id
_entity.type
_entity.pdbx_description
1 polymer ?
#
loop_
_entity_poly.entity_id
_entity_poly.type
_entity_poly.pdbx_seq_one_letter_code
_entity_poly.pdbx_strand_id
1 'polypeptide(L)' 'MTKSFVRQYSAMTEYGGWGLRLGLFGKGTAFNVSGDKGLQLEFTNNKKLLIGTNKPEQLIETLSKIGQLKQ' A
#
# COMPACT_ATOMS: atom_id res chain seq x y z
N MET A 1 -1.27 -12.48 -6.32
CA MET A 1 -0.53 -11.32 -5.76
C MET A 1 0.94 -11.60 -5.94
N THR A 2 1.66 -10.72 -6.61
CA THR A 2 3.09 -10.85 -6.92
C THR A 2 3.94 -10.28 -5.79
N LYS A 3 3.52 -9.15 -5.20
CA LYS A 3 4.25 -8.49 -4.11
C LYS A 3 3.31 -7.96 -3.03
N SER A 4 3.81 -7.95 -1.80
CA SER A 4 3.17 -7.47 -0.58
C SER A 4 4.24 -7.05 0.42
N PHE A 5 4.43 -5.74 0.55
CA PHE A 5 5.47 -5.15 1.39
C PHE A 5 5.01 -3.83 2.00
N VAL A 6 5.61 -3.45 3.12
CA VAL A 6 5.37 -2.16 3.75
C VAL A 6 6.35 -1.15 3.16
N ARG A 7 5.82 0.01 2.75
CA ARG A 7 6.62 1.11 2.20
C ARG A 7 6.19 2.44 2.78
N GLN A 8 7.09 3.40 2.68
CA GLN A 8 6.74 4.81 2.81
C GLN A 8 6.12 5.29 1.48
N TYR A 9 5.12 6.16 1.57
CA TYR A 9 4.43 6.77 0.43
C TYR A 9 4.03 8.21 0.76
N SER A 10 3.79 9.01 -0.27
CA SER A 10 3.27 10.37 -0.13
C SER A 10 1.89 10.47 -0.79
N ALA A 11 0.83 10.61 0.02
CA ALA A 11 -0.53 10.74 -0.49
C ALA A 11 -0.67 11.91 -1.48
N MET A 12 -0.04 13.04 -1.16
CA MET A 12 -0.12 14.26 -1.97
C MET A 12 0.55 14.10 -3.33
N THR A 13 1.79 13.58 -3.37
CA THR A 13 2.57 13.51 -4.62
C THR A 13 2.28 12.24 -5.43
N GLU A 14 1.83 11.15 -4.79
CA GLU A 14 1.57 9.89 -5.47
C GLU A 14 0.11 9.71 -5.88
N TYR A 15 -0.83 10.15 -5.04
CA TYR A 15 -2.27 9.86 -5.22
C TYR A 15 -3.14 11.12 -5.33
N GLY A 16 -2.53 12.31 -5.30
CA GLY A 16 -3.23 13.59 -5.40
C GLY A 16 -4.04 13.94 -4.14
N GLY A 17 -3.66 13.39 -2.99
CA GLY A 17 -4.27 13.65 -1.69
C GLY A 17 -4.70 12.39 -0.95
N TRP A 18 -5.38 12.61 0.17
CA TRP A 18 -5.91 11.55 1.03
C TRP A 18 -7.26 11.02 0.52
N GLY A 19 -7.62 9.81 0.95
CA GLY A 19 -8.91 9.18 0.74
C GLY A 19 -8.85 7.93 -0.13
N LEU A 20 -10.02 7.52 -0.64
CA LEU A 20 -10.12 6.52 -1.70
C LEU A 20 -9.75 7.18 -3.03
N ARG A 21 -8.57 6.86 -3.55
CA ARG A 21 -8.07 7.41 -4.81
C ARG A 21 -7.85 6.28 -5.81
N LEU A 22 -8.51 6.39 -6.96
CA LEU A 22 -8.18 5.63 -8.15
C LEU A 22 -7.01 6.36 -8.82
N GLY A 23 -5.77 5.93 -8.55
CA GLY A 23 -4.59 6.57 -9.09
C GLY A 23 -4.58 6.52 -10.61
N LEU A 24 -4.35 7.67 -11.23
CA LEU A 24 -4.13 7.81 -12.66
C LEU A 24 -2.71 7.33 -13.02
N PHE A 25 -2.49 6.95 -14.29
CA PHE A 25 -1.16 6.56 -14.81
C PHE A 25 -0.48 5.37 -14.12
N GLY A 26 -1.23 4.31 -13.80
CA GLY A 26 -0.64 3.03 -13.35
C GLY A 26 -0.15 2.99 -11.89
N LYS A 27 -0.39 4.05 -11.11
CA LYS A 27 -0.07 4.08 -9.66
C LYS A 27 -1.02 3.25 -8.80
N GLY A 28 -2.15 2.82 -9.37
CA GLY A 28 -3.13 1.94 -8.74
C GLY A 28 -4.02 2.65 -7.72
N THR A 29 -4.77 1.88 -6.95
CA THR A 29 -5.73 2.40 -5.97
C THR A 29 -5.04 2.64 -4.64
N ALA A 30 -5.30 3.78 -3.98
CA ALA A 30 -4.90 4.01 -2.60
C ALA A 30 -6.13 4.15 -1.71
N PHE A 31 -6.09 3.46 -0.58
CA PHE A 31 -6.95 3.69 0.58
C PHE A 31 -6.06 4.24 1.69
N ASN A 32 -5.95 5.56 1.77
CA ASN A 32 -5.24 6.21 2.86
C ASN A 32 -6.14 7.29 3.49
N VAL A 33 -6.00 7.48 4.79
CA VAL A 33 -6.71 8.54 5.52
C VAL A 33 -5.71 9.50 6.14
N SER A 34 -4.58 8.97 6.61
CA SER A 34 -3.48 9.73 7.22
C SER A 34 -2.18 8.92 7.20
N GLY A 35 -1.05 9.59 7.41
CA GLY A 35 0.26 8.96 7.61
C GLY A 35 1.01 8.66 6.30
N ASP A 36 2.29 8.35 6.41
CA ASP A 36 3.19 8.20 5.27
C ASP A 36 3.65 6.76 5.05
N LYS A 37 3.07 5.78 5.75
CA LYS A 37 3.45 4.35 5.66
C LYS A 37 2.25 3.48 5.41
N GLY A 38 2.44 2.44 4.59
CA GLY A 38 1.33 1.63 4.11
C GLY A 38 1.74 0.27 3.54
N LEU A 39 0.77 -0.63 3.45
CA LEU A 39 0.88 -1.88 2.73
C LEU A 39 0.75 -1.63 1.23
N GLN A 40 1.79 -1.94 0.46
CA GLN A 40 1.72 -2.03 -0.99
C GLN A 40 1.44 -3.47 -1.39
N LEU A 41 0.36 -3.66 -2.13
CA LEU A 41 0.01 -4.91 -2.80
C LEU A 41 0.16 -4.73 -4.31
N GLU A 42 0.80 -5.69 -4.95
CA GLU A 42 0.86 -5.80 -6.41
C GLU A 42 0.20 -7.11 -6.83
N PHE A 43 -0.78 -7.00 -7.71
CA PHE A 43 -1.54 -8.13 -8.21
C PHE A 43 -0.97 -8.63 -9.55
N THR A 44 -1.25 -9.88 -9.88
CA THR A 44 -0.81 -10.51 -11.15
C THR A 44 -1.41 -9.86 -12.38
N ASN A 45 -2.49 -9.10 -12.23
CA ASN A 45 -3.13 -8.32 -13.29
C ASN A 45 -2.58 -6.88 -13.38
N ASN A 46 -1.36 -6.63 -12.88
CA ASN A 46 -0.71 -5.31 -12.81
C ASN A 46 -1.46 -4.23 -12.01
N LYS A 47 -2.56 -4.58 -11.34
CA LYS A 47 -3.21 -3.65 -10.42
C LYS A 47 -2.33 -3.50 -9.18
N LYS A 48 -2.29 -2.28 -8.65
CA LYS A 48 -1.60 -1.95 -7.41
C LYS A 48 -2.61 -1.44 -6.40
N LEU A 49 -2.47 -1.85 -5.15
CA LEU A 49 -3.26 -1.34 -4.05
C LEU A 49 -2.37 -0.90 -2.91
N LEU A 50 -2.55 0.33 -2.45
CA LEU A 50 -1.89 0.86 -1.27
C LEU A 50 -2.91 1.04 -0.14
N ILE A 51 -2.62 0.51 1.03
CA ILE A 51 -3.43 0.68 2.24
C ILE A 51 -2.57 1.39 3.29
N GLY A 52 -2.97 2.61 3.66
CA GLY A 52 -2.27 3.38 4.70
C GLY A 52 -2.41 2.75 6.08
N THR A 53 -1.35 2.84 6.90
CA THR A 53 -1.38 2.39 8.30
C THR A 53 -0.53 3.28 9.20
N ASN A 54 -1.04 3.56 10.40
CA ASN A 54 -0.27 4.21 11.47
C ASN A 54 0.53 3.19 12.32
N LYS A 55 0.42 1.89 12.00
CA LYS A 55 1.10 0.79 12.72
C LYS A 55 1.89 -0.09 11.73
N PRO A 56 2.93 0.45 11.07
CA PRO A 56 3.67 -0.28 10.04
C PRO A 56 4.37 -1.54 10.58
N GLU A 57 4.87 -1.51 11.81
CA GLU A 57 5.57 -2.64 12.44
C GLU A 57 4.64 -3.85 12.66
N GLN A 58 3.46 -3.61 13.23
CA GLN A 58 2.45 -4.67 13.44
C GLN A 58 1.97 -5.27 12.11
N LEU A 59 1.92 -4.45 11.06
CA LEU A 59 1.57 -4.90 9.73
C LEU A 59 2.65 -5.85 9.16
N ILE A 60 3.94 -5.50 9.29
CA ILE A 60 5.06 -6.36 8.89
C ILE A 60 5.01 -7.68 9.66
N GLU A 61 4.81 -7.62 10.97
CA GLU A 61 4.71 -8.81 11.82
C GLU A 61 3.55 -9.72 11.39
N THR A 62 2.38 -9.13 11.12
CA THR A 62 1.20 -9.86 10.66
C THR A 62 1.46 -10.53 9.30
N LEU A 63 2.06 -9.80 8.34
CA LEU A 63 2.40 -10.33 7.02
C LEU A 63 3.40 -11.48 7.10
N SER A 64 4.38 -11.37 8.01
CA SER A 64 5.35 -12.43 8.29
C SER A 64 4.64 -13.66 8.87
N LYS A 65 3.78 -13.48 9.88
CA LYS A 65 3.01 -14.56 10.53
C LYS A 65 2.14 -15.35 9.55
N ILE A 66 1.54 -14.68 8.55
CA ILE A 66 0.68 -15.34 7.56
C ILE A 66 1.44 -15.81 6.30
N GLY A 67 2.77 -15.68 6.25
CA GLY A 67 3.58 -16.06 5.09
C GLY A 67 3.27 -15.25 3.82
N GLN A 68 2.77 -14.03 3.97
CA GLN A 68 2.45 -13.12 2.86
C GLN A 68 3.35 -11.89 2.83
N LEU A 69 4.52 -11.92 3.46
CA LEU A 69 5.56 -10.94 3.17
C LEU A 69 6.26 -11.35 1.87
N LYS A 70 6.03 -10.62 0.79
CA LYS A 70 6.56 -10.93 -0.56
C LYS A 70 7.16 -9.66 -1.16
N GLN A 71 8.48 -9.53 -1.10
CA GLN A 71 9.21 -8.34 -1.60
C GLN A 71 9.55 -8.47 -3.09
#